data_AF-A0A7S3FVS2-F1
#
_entry.id   AF-A0A7S3FVS2-F1
#
_cell.length_a   1.000
_cell.length_b   1.000
_cell.length_c   1.000
_cell.angle_alpha   90.00
_cell.angle_beta   90.00
_cell.angle_gamma   90.00
#
_symmetry.space_group_name_H-M   'P 1'
#
loop_
_entity.id
_entity.type
_entity.pdbx_description
1 polymer ?
#
loop_
_entity_poly.entity_id
_entity_poly.type
_entity_poly.pdbx_seq_one_letter_code
_entity_poly.pdbx_strand_id
1 'polypeptide(L)'
;TTVALKMRSSPFSLLLALGLLLHSAEAAYRHKIEPFSFDINKFEYPLEYAKLGTTVALRDTIKLVPKVRNRYGGLFMSQPIETNQFEVVYKLDIKNDRNTVYERVNNEVVDDIEGVAFWFLNHPPQEVDMSVYFGYKSDFNGVGVFVFKHKGKWRVQSIINQGLSGLTVETAVNNLSKPPL
;
A
#
# COMPACT_ATOMS: atom_id res chain seq x y z
N THR A 1 -21.35 30.66 44.56
CA THR A 1 -20.80 31.95 44.09
C THR A 1 -19.93 31.66 42.89
N THR A 2 -20.41 31.94 41.68
CA THR A 2 -19.74 31.57 40.43
C THR A 2 -18.95 32.78 39.93
N VAL A 3 -17.62 32.71 39.99
CA VAL A 3 -16.74 33.80 39.53
C VAL A 3 -16.53 33.65 38.03
N ALA A 4 -17.20 34.51 37.25
CA ALA A 4 -16.98 34.61 35.81
C ALA A 4 -15.68 35.38 35.53
N LEU A 5 -14.62 34.65 35.17
CA LEU A 5 -13.35 35.22 34.72
C LEU A 5 -13.51 35.79 33.31
N LYS A 6 -13.73 37.10 33.22
CA LYS A 6 -13.76 37.85 31.95
C LYS A 6 -12.32 38.06 31.46
N MET A 7 -11.79 37.11 30.69
CA MET A 7 -10.51 37.26 30.00
C MET A 7 -10.61 38.40 28.97
N ARG A 8 -9.89 39.51 29.21
CA ARG A 8 -9.64 40.53 28.20
C ARG A 8 -8.51 40.03 27.31
N SER A 9 -8.85 39.45 26.16
CA SER A 9 -7.85 39.15 25.13
C SER A 9 -7.31 40.48 24.59
N SER A 10 -5.99 40.64 24.58
CA SER A 10 -5.38 41.79 23.92
C SER A 10 -5.54 41.63 22.40
N PRO A 11 -5.76 42.72 21.63
CA PRO A 11 -5.87 42.64 20.17
C PRO A 11 -4.61 42.04 19.52
N PHE A 12 -3.46 42.15 20.20
CA PHE A 12 -2.20 41.55 19.77
C PHE A 12 -2.21 40.01 19.85
N SER A 13 -2.85 39.45 20.89
CA SER A 13 -2.97 37.98 21.05
C SER A 13 -3.86 37.36 19.99
N LEU A 14 -4.89 38.08 19.54
CA LEU A 14 -5.77 37.64 18.44
C LEU A 14 -5.02 37.62 17.10
N LEU A 15 -4.24 38.67 16.83
CA LEU A 15 -3.43 38.76 15.61
C LEU A 15 -2.34 37.69 15.56
N LEU A 16 -1.69 37.40 16.70
CA LEU A 16 -0.68 36.35 16.80
C LEU A 16 -1.29 34.95 16.57
N ALA A 17 -2.47 34.69 17.15
CA ALA A 17 -3.20 33.44 16.93
C ALA A 17 -3.65 33.28 15.48
N LEU A 18 -4.09 34.37 14.82
CA LEU A 18 -4.45 34.36 13.41
C LEU A 18 -3.22 34.12 12.52
N GLY A 19 -2.08 34.71 12.83
CA GLY A 19 -0.82 34.48 12.13
C GLY A 19 -0.33 33.03 12.23
N LEU A 20 -0.45 32.42 13.40
CA LEU A 20 -0.11 31.00 13.63
C LEU A 20 -1.08 30.07 12.89
N LEU A 21 -2.38 30.39 12.86
CA LEU A 21 -3.37 29.62 12.10
C LEU A 21 -3.12 29.69 10.59
N LEU A 22 -2.72 30.86 10.07
CA LEU A 22 -2.38 31.02 8.65
C LEU A 22 -1.10 30.28 8.25
N HIS A 23 -0.12 30.13 9.16
CA HIS A 23 1.06 29.29 8.92
C HIS A 23 0.75 27.78 8.99
N SER A 24 -0.24 27.37 9.79
CA SER A 24 -0.68 25.96 9.82
C SER A 24 -1.55 25.55 8.62
N ALA A 25 -2.01 26.54 7.83
CA ALA A 25 -2.83 26.34 6.65
C ALA A 25 -2.00 26.41 5.36
N GLU A 26 -0.77 25.88 5.36
CA GLU A 26 -0.15 25.43 4.11
C GLU A 26 -0.99 24.28 3.56
N ALA A 27 -2.03 24.64 2.80
CA ALA A 27 -2.65 23.75 1.86
C ALA A 27 -1.58 23.41 0.82
N ALA A 28 -0.76 22.40 1.11
CA ALA A 28 0.21 21.85 0.17
C ALA A 28 -0.57 21.52 -1.11
N TYR A 29 -0.33 22.29 -2.17
CA TYR A 29 -0.98 22.09 -3.43
C TYR A 29 -0.56 20.73 -3.98
N ARG A 30 -1.49 19.77 -3.99
CA ARG A 30 -1.28 18.43 -4.51
C ARG A 30 -1.70 18.41 -5.98
N HIS A 31 -0.73 18.32 -6.88
CA HIS A 31 -0.98 18.20 -8.30
C HIS A 31 -1.07 16.72 -8.71
N LYS A 32 -2.20 16.30 -9.31
CA LYS A 32 -2.34 14.96 -9.88
C LYS A 32 -1.38 14.82 -11.07
N ILE A 33 -0.53 13.80 -11.06
CA ILE A 33 0.35 13.52 -12.20
C ILE A 33 -0.42 12.64 -13.18
N GLU A 34 -1.07 13.26 -14.17
CA GLU A 34 -1.98 12.58 -15.09
C GLU A 34 -1.39 11.34 -15.78
N PRO A 35 -0.14 11.35 -16.30
CA PRO A 35 0.44 10.15 -16.91
C PRO A 35 0.49 8.92 -15.98
N PHE A 36 0.63 9.13 -14.68
CA PHE A 36 0.77 8.05 -13.68
C PHE A 36 -0.51 7.80 -12.89
N SER A 37 -1.63 8.39 -13.31
CA SER A 37 -2.89 8.31 -12.59
C SER A 37 -3.99 7.78 -13.48
N PHE A 38 -4.92 7.01 -12.92
CA PHE A 38 -6.08 6.52 -13.65
C PHE A 38 -7.27 6.28 -12.72
N ASP A 39 -8.48 6.48 -13.24
CA ASP A 39 -9.75 6.12 -12.62
C ASP A 39 -10.63 5.38 -13.65
N ILE A 40 -10.67 4.05 -13.53
CA ILE A 40 -11.40 3.19 -14.48
C ILE A 40 -12.91 3.50 -14.47
N ASN A 41 -13.46 3.97 -13.33
CA ASN A 41 -14.88 4.35 -13.25
C ASN A 41 -15.21 5.58 -14.09
N LYS A 42 -14.19 6.36 -14.45
CA LYS A 42 -14.28 7.52 -15.35
C LYS A 42 -13.75 7.22 -16.75
N PHE A 43 -13.53 5.94 -17.08
CA PHE A 43 -12.94 5.49 -18.34
C PHE A 43 -11.51 5.99 -18.58
N GLU A 44 -10.78 6.35 -17.52
CA GLU A 44 -9.35 6.61 -17.58
C GLU A 44 -8.62 5.27 -17.47
N TYR A 45 -7.99 4.82 -18.56
CA TYR A 45 -7.24 3.57 -18.60
C TYR A 45 -5.77 3.80 -18.20
N PRO A 46 -5.12 2.82 -17.55
CA PRO A 46 -3.73 2.95 -17.09
C PRO A 46 -2.74 2.76 -18.26
N LEU A 47 -2.66 3.73 -19.17
CA LEU A 47 -1.84 3.63 -20.39
C LEU A 47 -0.34 3.49 -20.08
N GLU A 48 0.13 4.16 -19.04
CA GLU A 48 1.53 4.11 -18.59
C GLU A 48 1.78 2.99 -17.57
N TYR A 49 0.98 1.91 -17.60
CA TYR A 49 1.20 0.77 -16.72
C TYR A 49 1.35 -0.55 -17.50
N ALA A 50 2.43 -1.26 -17.20
CA ALA A 50 2.64 -2.63 -17.59
C ALA A 50 1.81 -3.58 -16.72
N LYS A 51 1.03 -4.45 -17.36
CA LYS A 51 0.36 -5.58 -16.73
C LYS A 51 1.29 -6.78 -16.82
N LEU A 52 1.70 -7.33 -15.68
CA LEU A 52 2.56 -8.51 -15.60
C LEU A 52 1.81 -9.69 -14.98
N GLY A 53 2.20 -10.91 -15.33
CA GLY A 53 1.56 -12.14 -14.87
C GLY A 53 0.11 -12.31 -15.33
N THR A 54 -0.78 -12.66 -14.39
CA THR A 54 -2.20 -12.98 -14.67
C THR A 54 -3.16 -11.81 -14.48
N THR A 55 -2.66 -10.59 -14.46
CA THR A 55 -3.47 -9.37 -14.34
C THR A 55 -4.41 -9.21 -15.54
N VAL A 56 -5.70 -9.03 -15.28
CA VAL A 56 -6.73 -8.83 -16.32
C VAL A 56 -7.39 -7.46 -16.13
N ALA A 57 -7.37 -6.64 -17.19
CA ALA A 57 -8.15 -5.41 -17.26
C ALA A 57 -9.58 -5.73 -17.74
N LEU A 58 -10.56 -5.45 -16.90
CA LEU A 58 -11.99 -5.51 -17.23
C LEU A 58 -12.48 -4.09 -17.56
N ARG A 59 -13.77 -3.96 -17.91
CA ARG A 59 -14.36 -2.67 -18.32
C ARG A 59 -14.30 -1.60 -17.22
N ASP A 60 -14.48 -2.01 -15.97
CA ASP A 60 -14.68 -1.15 -14.79
C ASP A 60 -13.68 -1.42 -13.66
N THR A 61 -12.83 -2.44 -13.81
CA THR A 61 -11.88 -2.83 -12.77
C THR A 61 -10.64 -3.50 -13.37
N ILE A 62 -9.53 -3.49 -12.63
CA ILE A 62 -8.36 -4.31 -12.93
C ILE A 62 -8.25 -5.39 -11.87
N LYS A 63 -8.33 -6.64 -12.31
CA LYS A 63 -8.17 -7.80 -11.44
C LYS A 63 -6.70 -8.22 -11.44
N LEU A 64 -6.01 -8.00 -10.32
CA LEU A 64 -4.59 -8.34 -10.18
C LEU A 64 -4.37 -9.86 -10.15
N VAL A 65 -5.12 -10.60 -9.34
CA VAL A 65 -4.91 -12.05 -9.18
C VAL A 65 -6.25 -12.80 -9.19
N PRO A 66 -6.43 -13.84 -10.02
CA PRO A 66 -7.53 -14.80 -9.86
C PRO A 66 -7.26 -15.74 -8.68
N LYS A 67 -8.29 -16.11 -7.90
CA LYS A 67 -8.23 -17.01 -6.73
C LYS A 67 -7.86 -18.46 -7.11
N VAL A 68 -6.67 -18.66 -7.63
CA VAL A 68 -6.12 -19.93 -8.11
C VAL A 68 -4.70 -20.06 -7.56
N ARG A 69 -4.32 -21.26 -7.12
CA ARG A 69 -2.97 -21.53 -6.61
C ARG A 69 -1.91 -21.18 -7.66
N ASN A 70 -0.75 -20.74 -7.18
CA ASN A 70 0.43 -20.42 -8.01
C ASN A 70 0.16 -19.39 -9.10
N ARG A 71 -0.74 -18.43 -8.84
CA ARG A 71 -0.95 -17.28 -9.71
C ARG A 71 -0.42 -16.03 -9.04
N TYR A 72 0.12 -15.17 -9.88
CA TYR A 72 0.61 -13.86 -9.53
C TYR A 72 0.13 -12.87 -10.57
N GLY A 73 0.10 -11.61 -10.20
CA GLY A 73 -0.18 -10.53 -11.13
C GLY A 73 0.24 -9.22 -10.52
N GLY A 74 0.72 -8.34 -11.37
CA GLY A 74 1.12 -7.00 -10.99
C GLY A 74 0.68 -5.99 -12.03
N LEU A 75 0.55 -4.76 -11.56
CA LEU A 75 0.35 -3.58 -12.38
C LEU A 75 1.43 -2.59 -11.96
N PHE A 76 2.35 -2.30 -12.87
CA PHE A 76 3.53 -1.49 -12.58
C PHE A 76 3.62 -0.33 -13.56
N MET A 77 4.15 0.81 -13.14
CA MET A 77 4.37 1.92 -14.05
C MET A 77 5.43 1.55 -15.11
N SER A 78 5.16 1.91 -16.35
CA SER A 78 6.06 1.69 -17.49
C SER A 78 7.24 2.65 -17.50
N GLN A 79 7.14 3.79 -16.80
CA GLN A 79 8.17 4.81 -16.72
C GLN A 79 8.56 5.06 -15.25
N PRO A 80 9.84 5.39 -14.98
CA PRO A 80 10.26 5.77 -13.64
C PRO A 80 9.69 7.13 -13.24
N ILE A 81 9.45 7.31 -11.94
CA ILE A 81 9.09 8.61 -11.37
C ILE A 81 10.37 9.32 -10.95
N GLU A 82 10.64 10.49 -11.54
CA GLU A 82 11.79 11.34 -11.22
C GLU A 82 11.41 12.46 -10.24
N THR A 83 10.91 12.10 -9.06
CA THR A 83 10.69 13.07 -7.96
C THR A 83 11.15 12.51 -6.62
N ASN A 84 11.60 13.39 -5.75
CA ASN A 84 11.99 13.11 -4.37
C ASN A 84 10.80 13.13 -3.40
N GLN A 85 9.66 13.68 -3.81
CA GLN A 85 8.46 13.80 -3.00
C GLN A 85 7.22 13.50 -3.85
N PHE A 86 6.43 12.54 -3.41
CA PHE A 86 5.18 12.18 -4.06
C PHE A 86 4.22 11.59 -3.03
N GLU A 87 2.95 11.55 -3.41
CA GLU A 87 1.89 10.85 -2.68
C GLU A 87 1.18 9.95 -3.66
N VAL A 88 0.87 8.73 -3.23
CA VAL A 88 0.07 7.79 -4.02
C VAL A 88 -1.20 7.45 -3.27
N VAL A 89 -2.32 7.63 -3.95
CA VAL A 89 -3.66 7.36 -3.40
C VAL A 89 -4.27 6.22 -4.18
N TYR A 90 -4.61 5.13 -3.49
CA TYR A 90 -5.26 3.97 -4.08
C TYR A 90 -6.66 3.78 -3.53
N LYS A 91 -7.59 3.40 -4.39
CA LYS A 91 -8.90 2.86 -4.01
C LYS A 91 -8.95 1.39 -4.41
N LEU A 92 -8.94 0.51 -3.42
CA LEU A 92 -8.93 -0.93 -3.63
C LEU A 92 -10.22 -1.58 -3.10
N ASP A 93 -10.75 -2.53 -3.86
CA ASP A 93 -11.79 -3.45 -3.42
C ASP A 93 -11.17 -4.85 -3.26
N ILE A 94 -11.03 -5.30 -2.02
CA ILE A 94 -10.41 -6.60 -1.69
C ILE A 94 -11.49 -7.57 -1.23
N LYS A 95 -11.94 -8.41 -2.17
CA LYS A 95 -12.93 -9.47 -1.90
C LYS A 95 -12.23 -10.71 -1.34
N ASN A 96 -11.99 -10.70 -0.02
CA ASN A 96 -11.42 -11.82 0.72
C ASN A 96 -12.29 -12.23 1.92
N ASP A 97 -13.40 -12.90 1.62
CA ASP A 97 -14.35 -13.39 2.63
C ASP A 97 -13.75 -14.49 3.51
N ARG A 98 -12.87 -15.31 2.93
CA ARG A 98 -12.16 -16.41 3.61
C ARG A 98 -10.78 -16.54 3.00
N ASN A 99 -9.77 -16.49 3.88
CA ASN A 99 -8.42 -16.89 3.54
C ASN A 99 -8.49 -18.32 3.02
N THR A 100 -7.80 -18.58 1.93
CA THR A 100 -7.70 -19.94 1.45
C THR A 100 -6.85 -20.72 2.45
N VAL A 101 -7.33 -21.87 2.90
CA VAL A 101 -6.56 -22.74 3.80
C VAL A 101 -5.95 -23.81 2.93
N TYR A 102 -4.67 -23.65 2.57
CA TYR A 102 -4.03 -24.63 1.69
C TYR A 102 -3.42 -25.81 2.43
N GLU A 103 -2.92 -25.64 3.66
CA GLU A 103 -2.22 -26.70 4.39
C GLU A 103 -2.49 -26.66 5.91
N ARG A 104 -2.59 -27.86 6.51
CA ARG A 104 -2.53 -28.04 7.97
C ARG A 104 -1.12 -28.52 8.31
N VAL A 105 -0.37 -27.71 9.05
CA VAL A 105 0.94 -28.12 9.57
C VAL A 105 0.73 -28.47 11.04
N ASN A 106 1.04 -29.71 11.44
CA ASN A 106 0.91 -30.17 12.83
C ASN A 106 -0.50 -30.02 13.44
N ASN A 107 -1.56 -30.31 12.66
CA ASN A 107 -2.97 -30.10 13.03
C ASN A 107 -3.39 -28.65 13.31
N GLU A 108 -2.48 -27.67 13.18
CA GLU A 108 -2.84 -26.27 13.21
C GLU A 108 -3.23 -25.80 11.80
N VAL A 109 -4.31 -25.04 11.73
CA VAL A 109 -4.72 -24.36 10.51
C VAL A 109 -3.78 -23.18 10.32
N VAL A 110 -2.83 -23.31 9.39
CA VAL A 110 -2.00 -22.18 8.97
C VAL A 110 -2.88 -21.31 8.09
N ASP A 111 -3.14 -20.11 8.55
CA ASP A 111 -3.90 -19.09 7.81
C ASP A 111 -2.98 -18.55 6.71
N ASP A 112 -3.30 -18.79 5.43
CA ASP A 112 -2.49 -18.25 4.35
C ASP A 112 -2.51 -16.72 4.38
N ILE A 113 -1.33 -16.15 4.12
CA ILE A 113 -1.16 -14.71 4.06
C ILE A 113 -1.62 -14.25 2.69
N GLU A 114 -2.87 -13.79 2.62
CA GLU A 114 -3.47 -13.24 1.41
C GLU A 114 -3.56 -11.71 1.49
N GLY A 115 -3.21 -11.03 0.40
CA GLY A 115 -3.26 -9.58 0.33
C GLY A 115 -2.73 -9.00 -0.98
N VAL A 116 -2.31 -7.74 -0.90
CA VAL A 116 -1.74 -6.96 -2.00
C VAL A 116 -0.50 -6.23 -1.51
N ALA A 117 0.44 -5.99 -2.40
CA ALA A 117 1.61 -5.17 -2.13
C ALA A 117 1.67 -3.97 -3.07
N PHE A 118 2.16 -2.85 -2.53
CA PHE A 118 2.55 -1.68 -3.29
C PHE A 118 4.07 -1.61 -3.33
N TRP A 119 4.61 -1.41 -4.52
CA TRP A 119 6.04 -1.51 -4.76
C TRP A 119 6.60 -0.16 -5.21
N PHE A 120 7.65 0.29 -4.53
CA PHE A 120 8.53 1.36 -5.00
C PHE A 120 9.90 0.75 -5.24
N LEU A 121 10.24 0.49 -6.50
CA LEU A 121 11.41 -0.29 -6.89
C LEU A 121 12.50 0.61 -7.48
N ASN A 122 13.75 0.27 -7.22
CA ASN A 122 14.92 0.95 -7.78
C ASN A 122 15.28 0.46 -9.20
N HIS A 123 14.50 -0.46 -9.77
CA HIS A 123 14.67 -0.98 -11.12
C HIS A 123 13.31 -1.27 -11.77
N PRO A 124 13.22 -1.23 -13.11
CA PRO A 124 12.00 -1.61 -13.82
C PRO A 124 11.67 -3.09 -13.57
N PRO A 125 10.41 -3.42 -13.22
CA PRO A 125 10.01 -4.80 -12.99
C PRO A 125 9.91 -5.57 -14.31
N GLN A 126 10.36 -6.83 -14.29
CA GLN A 126 10.31 -7.75 -15.42
C GLN A 126 9.44 -8.96 -15.11
N GLU A 127 8.98 -9.69 -16.13
CA GLU A 127 8.18 -10.90 -15.93
C GLU A 127 8.94 -11.97 -15.13
N VAL A 128 10.27 -12.05 -15.25
CA VAL A 128 11.12 -12.96 -14.47
C VAL A 128 11.16 -12.60 -12.97
N ASP A 129 10.85 -11.36 -12.61
CA ASP A 129 10.81 -10.93 -11.21
C ASP A 129 9.48 -11.27 -10.53
N MET A 130 8.48 -11.71 -11.29
CA MET A 130 7.16 -11.97 -10.77
C MET A 130 7.13 -13.24 -9.92
N SER A 131 6.38 -13.20 -8.82
CA SER A 131 6.30 -14.33 -7.89
C SER A 131 4.93 -14.42 -7.24
N VAL A 132 4.61 -15.61 -6.72
CA VAL A 132 3.37 -15.91 -5.98
C VAL A 132 3.28 -15.14 -4.67
N TYR A 133 4.41 -14.65 -4.15
CA TYR A 133 4.47 -13.84 -2.93
C TYR A 133 4.12 -12.39 -3.23
N PHE A 134 2.83 -12.05 -3.13
CA PHE A 134 2.33 -10.68 -3.36
C PHE A 134 2.68 -10.09 -4.75
N GLY A 135 2.88 -10.95 -5.74
CA GLY A 135 3.08 -10.53 -7.12
C GLY A 135 4.51 -10.16 -7.50
N TYR A 136 5.50 -10.26 -6.61
CA TYR A 136 6.90 -9.89 -6.92
C TYR A 136 7.90 -10.67 -6.07
N LYS A 137 9.13 -10.84 -6.55
CA LYS A 137 10.19 -11.59 -5.84
C LYS A 137 10.53 -10.96 -4.49
N SER A 138 10.99 -11.80 -3.55
CA SER A 138 11.28 -11.37 -2.17
C SER A 138 12.61 -10.61 -2.01
N ASP A 139 13.57 -10.84 -2.91
CA ASP A 139 14.87 -10.17 -2.97
C ASP A 139 14.79 -8.88 -3.81
N PHE A 140 13.71 -8.10 -3.63
CA PHE A 140 13.55 -6.82 -4.30
C PHE A 140 14.52 -5.75 -3.78
N ASN A 141 14.80 -4.75 -4.61
CA ASN A 141 15.57 -3.57 -4.23
C ASN A 141 14.65 -2.33 -4.27
N GLY A 142 14.26 -1.85 -3.10
CA GLY A 142 13.28 -0.77 -2.93
C GLY A 142 12.46 -0.91 -1.65
N VAL A 143 11.20 -0.49 -1.72
CA VAL A 143 10.22 -0.55 -0.63
C VAL A 143 8.99 -1.34 -1.08
N GLY A 144 8.58 -2.30 -0.27
CA GLY A 144 7.30 -3.01 -0.40
C GLY A 144 6.38 -2.63 0.76
N VAL A 145 5.16 -2.19 0.46
CA VAL A 145 4.11 -1.96 1.46
C VAL A 145 3.03 -3.04 1.28
N PHE A 146 2.91 -3.91 2.25
CA PHE A 146 2.05 -5.09 2.21
C PHE A 146 0.78 -4.83 3.00
N VAL A 147 -0.37 -5.04 2.37
CA VAL A 147 -1.70 -5.01 3.00
C VAL A 147 -2.27 -6.41 2.93
N PHE A 148 -2.38 -7.07 4.08
CA PHE A 148 -2.72 -8.48 4.13
C PHE A 148 -3.58 -8.83 5.33
N LYS A 149 -4.26 -9.97 5.24
CA LYS A 149 -5.10 -10.50 6.31
C LYS A 149 -4.36 -11.62 7.03
N HIS A 150 -4.23 -11.50 8.34
CA HIS A 150 -3.58 -12.51 9.20
C HIS A 150 -4.39 -12.71 10.47
N LYS A 151 -4.78 -13.97 10.77
CA LYS A 151 -5.64 -14.32 11.91
C LYS A 151 -6.93 -13.48 11.92
N GLY A 152 -7.54 -13.34 10.75
CA GLY A 152 -8.77 -12.57 10.55
C GLY A 152 -8.65 -11.05 10.64
N LYS A 153 -7.46 -10.48 10.85
CA LYS A 153 -7.24 -9.03 10.96
C LYS A 153 -6.44 -8.50 9.78
N TRP A 154 -6.88 -7.37 9.22
CA TRP A 154 -6.10 -6.63 8.24
C TRP A 154 -4.91 -5.96 8.91
N ARG A 155 -3.77 -6.04 8.24
CA ARG A 155 -2.50 -5.48 8.70
C ARG A 155 -1.81 -4.78 7.54
N VAL A 156 -1.01 -3.78 7.89
CA VAL A 156 -0.12 -3.09 6.97
C VAL A 156 1.29 -3.22 7.50
N GLN A 157 2.22 -3.61 6.63
CA GLN A 157 3.64 -3.70 6.95
C GLN A 157 4.46 -3.14 5.79
N SER A 158 5.48 -2.36 6.11
CA SER A 158 6.44 -1.86 5.12
C SER A 158 7.78 -2.54 5.32
N ILE A 159 8.42 -2.95 4.22
CA ILE A 159 9.74 -3.57 4.22
C ILE A 159 10.61 -2.79 3.22
N ILE A 160 11.78 -2.36 3.68
CA ILE A 160 12.83 -1.78 2.84
C ILE A 160 13.85 -2.89 2.61
N ASN A 161 14.15 -3.21 1.36
CA ASN A 161 15.12 -4.24 0.99
C ASN A 161 16.12 -3.69 -0.04
N GLN A 162 17.38 -4.11 0.06
CA GLN A 162 18.48 -3.72 -0.83
C GLN A 162 18.85 -4.84 -1.80
N GLY A 163 17.93 -5.76 -2.10
CA GLY A 163 18.18 -6.96 -2.90
C GLY A 163 18.75 -8.13 -2.11
N LEU A 164 18.58 -8.15 -0.79
CA LEU A 164 19.03 -9.26 0.05
C LEU A 164 17.99 -10.39 0.06
N SER A 165 18.46 -11.62 -0.06
CA SER A 165 17.62 -12.80 0.08
C SER A 165 17.26 -13.06 1.55
N GLY A 166 16.07 -13.62 1.79
CA GLY A 166 15.62 -14.06 3.11
C GLY A 166 14.81 -13.04 3.92
N LEU A 167 14.75 -11.76 3.51
CA LEU A 167 13.87 -10.77 4.13
C LEU A 167 12.47 -10.84 3.49
N THR A 168 11.65 -11.81 3.91
CA THR A 168 10.32 -12.04 3.32
C THR A 168 9.18 -11.62 4.25
N VAL A 169 8.00 -11.36 3.66
CA VAL A 169 6.77 -11.06 4.43
C VAL A 169 6.38 -12.24 5.30
N GLU A 170 6.53 -13.47 4.81
CA GLU A 170 6.23 -14.68 5.57
C GLU A 170 7.09 -14.74 6.82
N THR A 171 8.39 -14.42 6.70
CA THR A 171 9.30 -14.35 7.84
C THR A 171 8.86 -13.27 8.84
N ALA A 172 8.48 -12.10 8.34
CA ALA A 172 8.01 -11.00 9.18
C ALA A 172 6.68 -11.32 9.89
N VAL A 173 5.73 -11.96 9.20
CA VAL A 173 4.43 -12.38 9.74
C VAL A 173 4.57 -13.56 10.71
N ASN A 174 5.49 -14.49 10.44
CA ASN A 174 5.81 -15.57 11.37
C ASN A 174 6.33 -15.01 12.70
N ASN A 175 7.10 -13.92 12.68
CA ASN A 175 7.53 -13.24 13.90
C ASN A 175 6.37 -12.55 14.64
N LEU A 176 5.33 -12.05 13.94
CA LEU A 176 4.11 -11.52 14.58
C LEU A 176 3.25 -12.60 15.26
N SER A 177 3.44 -13.87 14.90
CA SER A 177 2.69 -14.98 15.46
C SER A 177 3.29 -15.54 16.74
N LYS A 178 4.54 -15.19 17.06
CA LYS A 178 5.21 -15.59 18.30
C LYS A 178 4.69 -14.72 19.45
N PRO A 179 4.39 -15.29 20.63
CA PRO A 179 4.08 -14.49 21.81
C PRO A 179 5.27 -13.57 22.15
N PRO A 180 5.02 -12.35 22.67
CA PRO A 180 6.09 -11.50 23.17
C PRO A 180 6.86 -12.26 24.25
N LEU A 181 8.20 -12.21 24.16
CA LEU A 181 9.11 -12.77 25.17
C LEU A 181 8.94 -12.06 26.52
#